data_AF-A0A8T4MUY7-F1
#
_entry.id   AF-A0A8T4MUY7-F1
#
_cell.length_a   1.000
_cell.length_b   1.000
_cell.length_c   1.000
_cell.angle_alpha   90.00
_cell.angle_beta   90.00
_cell.angle_gamma   90.00
#
_symmetry.space_group_name_H-M   'P 1'
#
loop_
_entity.id
_entity.type
_entity.pdbx_description
1 polymer ?
#
loop_
_entity_poly.entity_id
_entity_poly.type
_entity_poly.pdbx_seq_one_letter_code
_entity_poly.pdbx_strand_id
1 'polypeptide(L)'
;MRKCVLVLGMHRSGTSLLTGMLNLMGVYLGKDLMSPNEFNPKGYFENFEIYRINEGILSKLKSSWDSMEELPSGWINRKELSPYKKKLKKIISEEFKFSNVFALKDPRICLLLPLYIHILGELKIEVRYIILKRKEIEIAESLRKRDKFSLFKSFRLFKKYEYNIIKYTHDKKKIEIDFDDIITNPKKIILLLREFLGLKLKIDEKFLKIIKNFVDPKLRHYSIDNQDYIQIMKKEIDNLGLEKIGLEFNLNKKQQDTERLWNELQEKINIIINKDKYITELESNLQNKDTKTNTLLNLNQISKTKTNTLLNLNQISKTKTNT
;
A
#
# COMPACT_ATOMS: atom_id res chain seq x y z
N MET A 1 -16.61 -23.58 7.00
CA MET A 1 -16.47 -22.65 5.85
C MET A 1 -14.98 -22.43 5.59
N ARG A 2 -14.54 -22.47 4.31
CA ARG A 2 -13.16 -22.17 3.92
C ARG A 2 -12.86 -20.69 4.15
N LYS A 3 -11.61 -20.36 4.45
CA LYS A 3 -11.16 -18.99 4.74
C LYS A 3 -10.00 -18.60 3.83
N CYS A 4 -10.14 -17.44 3.19
CA CYS A 4 -9.07 -16.77 2.48
C CYS A 4 -8.55 -15.61 3.32
N VAL A 5 -7.26 -15.61 3.58
CA VAL A 5 -6.56 -14.51 4.23
C VAL A 5 -5.98 -13.61 3.14
N LEU A 6 -6.42 -12.35 3.10
CA LEU A 6 -5.79 -11.34 2.26
C LEU A 6 -4.74 -10.60 3.09
N VAL A 7 -3.47 -10.80 2.74
CA VAL A 7 -2.35 -10.08 3.37
C VAL A 7 -2.16 -8.77 2.62
N LEU A 8 -2.52 -7.67 3.26
CA LEU A 8 -2.59 -6.34 2.67
C LEU A 8 -1.49 -5.43 3.21
N GLY A 9 -0.98 -4.57 2.32
CA GLY A 9 0.02 -3.58 2.64
C GLY A 9 0.69 -3.07 1.36
N MET A 10 1.22 -1.85 1.43
CA MET A 10 2.01 -1.29 0.34
C MET A 10 3.27 -2.15 0.08
N HIS A 11 3.82 -2.11 -1.14
CA HIS A 11 5.14 -2.66 -1.40
C HIS A 11 6.14 -2.17 -0.34
N ARG A 12 7.06 -3.05 0.08
CA ARG A 12 8.10 -2.75 1.09
C ARG A 12 7.60 -2.53 2.52
N SER A 13 6.30 -2.70 2.80
CA SER A 13 5.79 -2.68 4.19
C SER A 13 6.19 -3.90 5.02
N GLY A 14 6.71 -4.96 4.38
CA GLY A 14 7.09 -6.22 5.03
C GLY A 14 6.09 -7.37 4.83
N THR A 15 5.14 -7.24 3.89
CA THR A 15 4.10 -8.26 3.63
C THR A 15 4.68 -9.64 3.31
N SER A 16 5.85 -9.71 2.66
CA SER A 16 6.56 -10.97 2.42
C SER A 16 7.01 -11.66 3.72
N LEU A 17 7.51 -10.92 4.70
CA LEU A 17 7.94 -11.48 5.99
C LEU A 17 6.75 -12.09 6.73
N LEU A 18 5.65 -11.33 6.83
CA LEU A 18 4.41 -11.81 7.42
C LEU A 18 3.85 -13.05 6.68
N THR A 19 3.86 -13.03 5.35
CA THR A 19 3.34 -14.15 4.54
C THR A 19 4.21 -15.40 4.68
N GLY A 20 5.53 -15.25 4.78
CA GLY A 20 6.43 -16.36 5.07
C GLY A 20 6.20 -16.96 6.46
N MET A 21 5.89 -16.15 7.48
CA MET A 21 5.47 -16.66 8.78
C MET A 21 4.15 -17.45 8.68
N LEU A 22 3.16 -16.96 7.93
CA LEU A 22 1.92 -17.70 7.68
C LEU A 22 2.19 -19.05 7.00
N ASN A 23 3.10 -19.09 6.02
CA ASN A 23 3.50 -20.33 5.37
C ASN A 23 4.10 -21.33 6.36
N LEU A 24 5.01 -20.87 7.22
CA LEU A 24 5.60 -21.69 8.29
C LEU A 24 4.55 -22.20 9.29
N MET A 25 3.49 -21.42 9.52
CA MET A 25 2.34 -21.80 10.34
C MET A 25 1.39 -22.79 9.64
N GLY A 26 1.69 -23.21 8.41
CA GLY A 26 0.89 -24.17 7.64
C GLY A 26 -0.24 -23.54 6.82
N VAL A 27 -0.26 -22.22 6.65
CA VAL A 27 -1.22 -21.55 5.75
C VAL A 27 -0.76 -21.72 4.31
N TYR A 28 -1.60 -22.36 3.50
CA TYR A 28 -1.26 -22.63 2.10
C TYR A 28 -1.27 -21.34 1.26
N LEU A 29 -0.26 -21.17 0.41
CA LEU A 29 -0.06 -19.98 -0.44
C LEU A 29 -0.21 -20.27 -1.94
N GLY A 30 -0.44 -21.54 -2.29
CA GLY A 30 -0.38 -22.03 -3.66
C GLY A 30 0.89 -22.82 -3.96
N LYS A 31 0.94 -23.39 -5.17
CA LYS A 31 2.00 -24.32 -5.60
C LYS A 31 3.19 -23.62 -6.25
N ASP A 32 2.95 -22.51 -6.92
CA ASP A 32 3.95 -21.77 -7.70
C ASP A 32 4.15 -20.39 -7.09
N LEU A 33 5.20 -20.26 -6.28
CA LEU A 33 5.53 -19.02 -5.57
C LEU A 33 6.67 -18.31 -6.29
N MET A 34 6.53 -16.99 -6.43
CA MET A 34 7.56 -16.12 -7.01
C MET A 34 8.93 -16.35 -6.38
N SER A 35 9.92 -16.62 -7.24
CA SER A 35 11.29 -16.90 -6.84
C SER A 35 11.92 -15.73 -6.07
N PRO A 36 12.78 -16.00 -5.08
CA PRO A 36 13.54 -14.97 -4.38
C PRO A 36 14.50 -14.23 -5.33
N ASN A 37 14.88 -13.01 -4.95
CA ASN A 37 15.93 -12.23 -5.60
C ASN A 37 16.67 -11.36 -4.57
N GLU A 38 17.59 -10.51 -5.02
CA GLU A 38 18.38 -9.61 -4.15
C GLU A 38 17.52 -8.69 -3.27
N PHE A 39 16.34 -8.28 -3.73
CA PHE A 39 15.44 -7.38 -2.98
C PHE A 39 14.55 -8.10 -1.98
N ASN A 40 14.45 -9.44 -2.09
CA ASN A 40 13.70 -10.28 -1.20
C ASN A 40 14.25 -11.72 -1.18
N PRO A 41 15.39 -11.94 -0.51
CA PRO A 41 16.15 -13.20 -0.59
C PRO A 41 15.42 -14.39 0.07
N LYS A 42 14.51 -14.13 1.01
CA LYS A 42 13.69 -15.17 1.64
C LYS A 42 12.45 -15.57 0.83
N GLY A 43 12.23 -14.92 -0.32
CA GLY A 43 11.12 -15.18 -1.22
C GLY A 43 9.99 -14.17 -1.08
N TYR A 44 9.25 -13.98 -2.17
CA TYR A 44 8.10 -13.09 -2.17
C TYR A 44 6.90 -13.72 -1.50
N PHE A 45 6.72 -15.04 -1.54
CA PHE A 45 5.49 -15.68 -1.06
C PHE A 45 4.24 -15.12 -1.77
N GLU A 46 4.43 -14.69 -3.03
CA GLU A 46 3.38 -14.28 -3.97
C GLU A 46 3.11 -15.45 -4.89
N ASN A 47 1.85 -15.83 -5.06
CA ASN A 47 1.47 -16.83 -6.05
C ASN A 47 1.67 -16.25 -7.45
N PHE A 48 2.53 -16.89 -8.26
CA PHE A 48 2.96 -16.33 -9.53
C PHE A 48 1.82 -16.16 -10.53
N GLU A 49 0.87 -17.10 -10.59
CA GLU A 49 -0.29 -16.98 -11.47
C GLU A 49 -1.20 -15.80 -11.09
N ILE A 50 -1.39 -15.58 -9.79
CA ILE A 50 -2.18 -14.47 -9.28
C ILE A 50 -1.47 -13.14 -9.57
N TYR A 51 -0.15 -13.08 -9.39
CA TYR A 51 0.66 -11.93 -9.80
C TYR A 51 0.47 -11.61 -11.30
N ARG A 52 0.57 -12.61 -12.18
CA ARG A 52 0.37 -12.42 -13.63
C ARG A 52 -1.02 -11.90 -13.97
N ILE A 53 -2.04 -12.36 -13.25
CA ILE A 53 -3.41 -11.87 -13.41
C ILE A 53 -3.52 -10.41 -12.97
N ASN A 54 -2.95 -10.04 -11.82
CA ASN A 54 -3.00 -8.69 -11.31
C ASN A 54 -2.31 -7.69 -12.25
N GLU A 55 -1.11 -8.02 -12.71
CA GLU A 55 -0.40 -7.23 -13.72
C GLU A 55 -1.21 -7.10 -15.01
N GLY A 56 -1.83 -8.19 -15.48
CA GLY A 56 -2.66 -8.17 -16.67
C GLY A 56 -3.91 -7.30 -16.53
N ILE A 57 -4.59 -7.33 -15.38
CA ILE A 57 -5.74 -6.46 -15.09
C ILE A 57 -5.30 -5.00 -15.09
N LEU A 58 -4.24 -4.66 -14.36
CA LEU A 58 -3.73 -3.29 -14.28
C LEU A 58 -3.34 -2.78 -15.68
N SER A 59 -2.62 -3.59 -16.46
CA SER A 59 -2.24 -3.27 -17.84
C SER A 59 -3.46 -3.00 -18.73
N LYS A 60 -4.53 -3.81 -18.65
CA LYS A 60 -5.77 -3.55 -19.41
C LYS A 60 -6.48 -2.27 -18.99
N LEU A 61 -6.34 -1.88 -17.73
CA LEU A 61 -6.84 -0.61 -17.21
C LEU A 61 -5.91 0.58 -17.51
N LYS A 62 -4.84 0.39 -18.32
CA LYS A 62 -3.79 1.38 -18.58
C LYS A 62 -3.13 1.91 -17.30
N SER A 63 -2.98 1.02 -16.32
CA SER A 63 -2.39 1.29 -15.01
C SER A 63 -1.23 0.33 -14.76
N SER A 64 -0.42 0.64 -13.75
CA SER A 64 0.59 -0.23 -13.16
C SER A 64 0.49 -0.19 -11.63
N TRP A 65 1.29 -1.00 -10.95
CA TRP A 65 1.37 -0.98 -9.48
C TRP A 65 1.86 0.37 -8.92
N ASP A 66 2.65 1.10 -9.71
CA ASP A 66 3.24 2.39 -9.36
C ASP A 66 2.62 3.59 -10.10
N SER A 67 1.48 3.37 -10.78
CA SER A 67 0.67 4.44 -11.36
C SER A 67 0.03 5.28 -10.25
N MET A 68 0.10 6.59 -10.43
CA MET A 68 -0.39 7.59 -9.49
C MET A 68 -1.88 7.91 -9.69
N GLU A 69 -2.43 7.50 -10.82
CA GLU A 69 -3.80 7.69 -11.27
C GLU A 69 -4.72 6.65 -10.65
N GLU A 70 -5.95 7.03 -10.29
CA GLU A 70 -6.94 6.07 -9.80
C GLU A 70 -7.38 5.12 -10.91
N LEU A 71 -7.80 3.90 -10.53
CA LEU A 71 -8.41 3.00 -11.50
C LEU A 71 -9.73 3.61 -12.01
N PRO A 72 -10.09 3.43 -13.29
CA PRO A 72 -11.29 4.03 -13.86
C PRO A 72 -12.55 3.66 -13.07
N SER A 73 -13.50 4.58 -12.92
CA SER A 73 -14.78 4.28 -12.28
C SER A 73 -15.48 3.09 -12.96
N GLY A 74 -16.08 2.21 -12.16
CA GLY A 74 -16.76 1.00 -12.66
C GLY A 74 -15.83 -0.02 -13.34
N TRP A 75 -14.49 0.09 -13.21
CA TRP A 75 -13.53 -0.79 -13.89
C TRP A 75 -13.84 -2.28 -13.70
N ILE A 76 -14.34 -2.67 -12.52
CA ILE A 76 -14.68 -4.05 -12.20
C ILE A 76 -15.68 -4.63 -13.20
N ASN A 77 -16.58 -3.84 -13.77
CA ASN A 77 -17.64 -4.31 -14.67
C ASN A 77 -17.24 -4.35 -16.15
N ARG A 78 -16.00 -3.95 -16.48
CA ARG A 78 -15.54 -3.93 -17.88
C ARG A 78 -15.46 -5.33 -18.46
N LYS A 79 -16.03 -5.51 -19.65
CA LYS A 79 -16.08 -6.80 -20.37
C LYS A 79 -14.68 -7.34 -20.65
N GLU A 80 -13.71 -6.47 -20.95
CA GLU A 80 -12.32 -6.85 -21.21
C GLU A 80 -11.64 -7.57 -20.04
N LEU A 81 -12.14 -7.43 -18.80
CA LEU A 81 -11.59 -8.10 -17.63
C LEU A 81 -12.14 -9.51 -17.41
N SER A 82 -13.20 -9.91 -18.15
CA SER A 82 -13.86 -11.22 -17.98
C SER A 82 -12.88 -12.42 -18.01
N PRO A 83 -11.91 -12.49 -18.94
CA PRO A 83 -10.94 -13.59 -18.95
C PRO A 83 -10.10 -13.66 -17.67
N TYR A 84 -9.67 -12.51 -17.15
CA TYR A 84 -8.88 -12.42 -15.91
C TYR A 84 -9.70 -12.84 -14.69
N LYS A 85 -10.96 -12.41 -14.60
CA LYS A 85 -11.86 -12.83 -13.52
C LYS A 85 -12.09 -14.34 -13.53
N LYS A 86 -12.35 -14.91 -14.72
CA LYS A 86 -12.52 -16.36 -14.90
C LYS A 86 -11.26 -17.12 -14.48
N LYS A 87 -10.08 -16.66 -14.90
CA LYS A 87 -8.80 -17.27 -14.53
C LYS A 87 -8.55 -17.21 -13.03
N LEU A 88 -8.79 -16.05 -12.39
CA LEU A 88 -8.62 -15.87 -10.95
C LEU A 88 -9.57 -16.77 -10.16
N LYS A 89 -10.85 -16.81 -10.53
CA LYS A 89 -11.85 -17.69 -9.92
C LYS A 89 -11.44 -19.16 -10.06
N LYS A 90 -11.01 -19.57 -11.25
CA LYS A 90 -10.52 -20.94 -11.52
C LYS A 90 -9.38 -21.31 -10.57
N ILE A 91 -8.32 -20.49 -10.51
CA ILE A 91 -7.18 -20.72 -9.61
C ILE A 91 -7.62 -20.86 -8.15
N ILE A 92 -8.43 -19.92 -7.64
CA ILE A 92 -8.90 -19.97 -6.25
C ILE A 92 -9.76 -21.23 -5.99
N SER A 93 -10.58 -21.63 -6.96
CA SER A 93 -11.47 -22.77 -6.83
C SER A 93 -10.76 -24.12 -6.96
N GLU A 94 -9.69 -24.22 -7.74
CA GLU A 94 -9.02 -25.48 -8.05
C GLU A 94 -7.77 -25.69 -7.18
N GLU A 95 -6.91 -24.69 -7.09
CA GLU A 95 -5.61 -24.81 -6.41
C GLU A 95 -5.77 -24.82 -4.90
N PHE A 96 -6.67 -23.98 -4.37
CA PHE A 96 -6.86 -23.82 -2.93
C PHE A 96 -8.00 -24.70 -2.38
N LYS A 97 -8.52 -25.63 -3.19
CA LYS A 97 -9.77 -26.35 -2.90
C LYS A 97 -9.75 -27.17 -1.61
N PHE A 98 -8.59 -27.74 -1.27
CA PHE A 98 -8.40 -28.59 -0.09
C PHE A 98 -7.93 -27.81 1.15
N SER A 99 -7.68 -26.51 1.02
CA SER A 99 -7.22 -25.68 2.13
C SER A 99 -8.40 -25.09 2.89
N ASN A 100 -8.54 -25.47 4.17
CA ASN A 100 -9.51 -24.86 5.08
C ASN A 100 -9.18 -23.38 5.36
N VAL A 101 -7.88 -23.06 5.42
CA VAL A 101 -7.33 -21.70 5.52
C VAL A 101 -6.20 -21.59 4.50
N PHE A 102 -6.25 -20.57 3.65
CA PHE A 102 -5.19 -20.23 2.71
C PHE A 102 -4.99 -18.71 2.70
N ALA A 103 -3.85 -18.25 2.18
CA ALA A 103 -3.58 -16.82 2.05
C ALA A 103 -3.23 -16.44 0.61
N LEU A 104 -3.70 -15.27 0.20
CA LEU A 104 -3.29 -14.61 -1.01
C LEU A 104 -2.53 -13.35 -0.63
N LYS A 105 -1.33 -13.21 -1.17
CA LYS A 105 -0.53 -11.99 -1.05
C LYS A 105 -0.03 -11.58 -2.42
N ASP A 106 -0.26 -10.32 -2.73
CA ASP A 106 0.40 -9.48 -3.74
C ASP A 106 -0.01 -8.05 -3.35
N PRO A 107 0.91 -7.09 -3.16
CA PRO A 107 0.53 -5.72 -2.79
C PRO A 107 -0.53 -5.11 -3.71
N ARG A 108 -0.58 -5.49 -5.00
CA ARG A 108 -1.60 -5.04 -5.97
C ARG A 108 -3.02 -5.45 -5.61
N ILE A 109 -3.19 -6.47 -4.77
CA ILE A 109 -4.50 -6.84 -4.21
C ILE A 109 -5.11 -5.65 -3.48
N CYS A 110 -4.30 -4.77 -2.87
CA CYS A 110 -4.81 -3.53 -2.27
C CYS A 110 -5.55 -2.66 -3.29
N LEU A 111 -5.04 -2.55 -4.53
CA LEU A 111 -5.67 -1.78 -5.61
C LEU A 111 -6.86 -2.51 -6.23
N LEU A 112 -6.79 -3.84 -6.29
CA LEU A 112 -7.81 -4.70 -6.92
C LEU A 112 -8.80 -5.30 -5.91
N LEU A 113 -8.81 -4.80 -4.67
CA LEU A 113 -9.50 -5.41 -3.53
C LEU A 113 -11.00 -5.68 -3.77
N PRO A 114 -11.77 -4.78 -4.42
CA PRO A 114 -13.17 -5.05 -4.77
C PRO A 114 -13.38 -6.32 -5.59
N LEU A 115 -12.45 -6.61 -6.52
CA LEU A 115 -12.51 -7.80 -7.36
C LEU A 115 -12.34 -9.07 -6.53
N TYR A 116 -11.37 -9.07 -5.61
CA TYR A 116 -11.12 -10.22 -4.74
C TYR A 116 -12.29 -10.47 -3.80
N ILE A 117 -12.85 -9.41 -3.19
CA ILE A 117 -14.03 -9.51 -2.33
C ILE A 117 -15.20 -10.13 -3.10
N HIS A 118 -15.45 -9.66 -4.32
CA HIS A 118 -16.51 -10.17 -5.19
C HIS A 118 -16.31 -11.65 -5.53
N ILE A 119 -15.13 -12.04 -6.04
CA ILE A 119 -14.85 -13.44 -6.43
C ILE A 119 -14.89 -14.39 -5.22
N LEU A 120 -14.31 -13.99 -4.09
CA LEU A 120 -14.34 -14.82 -2.87
C LEU A 120 -15.78 -14.98 -2.34
N GLY A 121 -16.60 -13.94 -2.45
CA GLY A 121 -18.03 -14.00 -2.14
C GLY A 121 -18.79 -14.97 -3.03
N GLU A 122 -18.58 -14.93 -4.35
CA GLU A 122 -19.18 -15.91 -5.29
C GLU A 122 -18.77 -17.35 -4.98
N LEU A 123 -17.54 -17.55 -4.50
CA LEU A 123 -17.01 -18.85 -4.11
C LEU A 123 -17.42 -19.28 -2.68
N LYS A 124 -18.21 -18.45 -1.97
CA LYS A 124 -18.64 -18.68 -0.58
C LYS A 124 -17.47 -18.92 0.37
N ILE A 125 -16.38 -18.17 0.18
CA ILE A 125 -15.17 -18.23 1.01
C ILE A 125 -15.19 -17.05 2.00
N GLU A 126 -15.00 -17.33 3.29
CA GLU A 126 -14.84 -16.29 4.31
C GLU A 126 -13.58 -15.49 4.04
N VAL A 127 -13.66 -14.16 4.00
CA VAL A 127 -12.49 -13.29 3.83
C VAL A 127 -12.03 -12.78 5.19
N ARG A 128 -10.74 -12.95 5.50
CA ARG A 128 -10.07 -12.32 6.64
C ARG A 128 -8.94 -11.44 6.15
N TYR A 129 -8.76 -10.29 6.78
CA TYR A 129 -7.78 -9.31 6.35
C TYR A 129 -6.67 -9.20 7.39
N ILE A 130 -5.41 -9.25 6.94
CA ILE A 130 -4.27 -8.92 7.79
C ILE A 130 -3.59 -7.71 7.13
N ILE A 131 -3.64 -6.58 7.80
CA ILE A 131 -3.13 -5.32 7.30
C ILE A 131 -1.79 -5.06 7.97
N LEU A 132 -0.74 -4.96 7.17
CA LEU A 132 0.59 -4.67 7.66
C LEU A 132 0.84 -3.17 7.66
N LYS A 133 1.10 -2.63 8.85
CA LYS A 133 1.45 -1.23 9.10
C LYS A 133 2.96 -1.09 9.22
N ARG A 134 3.49 -0.05 8.59
CA ARG A 134 4.91 0.32 8.66
C ARG A 134 5.02 1.82 8.43
N LYS A 135 5.99 2.45 9.11
CA LYS A 135 6.29 3.87 8.95
C LYS A 135 6.48 4.22 7.47
N GLU A 136 5.75 5.24 7.02
CA GLU A 136 5.70 5.64 5.61
C GLU A 136 7.07 6.02 5.05
N ILE A 137 7.89 6.69 5.87
CA ILE A 137 9.27 7.04 5.49
C ILE A 137 10.12 5.81 5.20
N GLU A 138 10.02 4.76 5.99
CA GLU A 138 10.83 3.55 5.75
C GLU A 138 10.42 2.88 4.44
N ILE A 139 9.14 2.95 4.09
CA ILE A 139 8.64 2.49 2.80
C ILE A 139 9.19 3.37 1.69
N ALA A 140 9.10 4.69 1.82
CA ALA A 140 9.55 5.65 0.82
C ALA A 140 11.07 5.53 0.54
N GLU A 141 11.87 5.37 1.58
CA GLU A 141 13.31 5.16 1.47
C GLU A 141 13.66 3.82 0.83
N SER A 142 12.92 2.76 1.17
CA SER A 142 13.09 1.48 0.50
C SER A 142 12.72 1.54 -0.98
N LEU A 143 11.69 2.31 -1.36
CA LEU A 143 11.31 2.53 -2.76
C LEU A 143 12.33 3.40 -3.49
N ARG A 144 12.89 4.42 -2.83
CA ARG A 144 13.97 5.24 -3.39
C ARG A 144 15.20 4.41 -3.72
N LYS A 145 15.63 3.50 -2.83
CA LYS A 145 16.81 2.65 -3.11
C LYS A 145 16.57 1.68 -4.26
N ARG A 146 15.41 0.99 -4.24
CA ARG A 146 15.08 -0.06 -5.21
C ARG A 146 14.69 0.50 -6.58
N ASP A 147 13.78 1.46 -6.61
CA ASP A 147 13.09 1.93 -7.82
C ASP A 147 13.51 3.36 -8.23
N LYS A 148 14.36 4.02 -7.44
CA LYS A 148 14.77 5.43 -7.66
C LYS A 148 13.61 6.42 -7.65
N PHE A 149 12.52 6.08 -6.94
CA PHE A 149 11.37 6.97 -6.81
C PHE A 149 11.69 8.17 -5.91
N SER A 150 11.07 9.31 -6.25
CA SER A 150 11.01 10.46 -5.34
C SER A 150 10.20 10.13 -4.09
N LEU A 151 10.41 10.91 -3.04
CA LEU A 151 9.63 10.77 -1.82
C LEU A 151 8.17 11.07 -2.08
N PHE A 152 7.87 12.14 -2.84
CA PHE A 152 6.50 12.49 -3.21
C PHE A 152 5.76 11.36 -3.93
N LYS A 153 6.40 10.71 -4.93
CA LYS A 153 5.81 9.56 -5.62
C LYS A 153 5.55 8.43 -4.62
N SER A 154 6.50 8.15 -3.74
CA SER A 154 6.38 7.09 -2.73
C SER A 154 5.24 7.32 -1.74
N PHE A 155 5.07 8.56 -1.24
CA PHE A 155 3.93 8.92 -0.38
C PHE A 155 2.61 8.79 -1.09
N ARG A 156 2.52 9.29 -2.32
CA ARG A 156 1.28 9.18 -3.10
C ARG A 156 0.89 7.72 -3.33
N LEU A 157 1.85 6.87 -3.64
CA LEU A 157 1.60 5.43 -3.76
C LEU A 157 1.16 4.83 -2.42
N PHE A 158 1.87 5.13 -1.32
CA PHE A 158 1.49 4.63 -0.01
C PHE A 158 0.03 5.01 0.34
N LYS A 159 -0.34 6.28 0.17
CA LYS A 159 -1.70 6.76 0.46
C LYS A 159 -2.76 6.16 -0.45
N LYS A 160 -2.46 5.95 -1.73
CA LYS A 160 -3.37 5.24 -2.64
C LYS A 160 -3.64 3.81 -2.17
N TYR A 161 -2.62 3.08 -1.75
CA TYR A 161 -2.77 1.70 -1.25
C TYR A 161 -3.51 1.69 0.09
N GLU A 162 -3.13 2.55 1.03
CA GLU A 162 -3.77 2.68 2.33
C GLU A 162 -5.25 3.05 2.21
N TYR A 163 -5.59 4.03 1.35
CA TYR A 163 -6.95 4.44 1.09
C TYR A 163 -7.82 3.27 0.63
N ASN A 164 -7.34 2.47 -0.32
CA ASN A 164 -8.10 1.31 -0.80
C ASN A 164 -8.25 0.23 0.28
N ILE A 165 -7.21 -0.02 1.08
CA ILE A 165 -7.30 -0.94 2.22
C ILE A 165 -8.39 -0.47 3.18
N ILE A 166 -8.34 0.78 3.64
CA ILE A 166 -9.31 1.34 4.60
C ILE A 166 -10.73 1.27 4.03
N LYS A 167 -10.91 1.77 2.80
CA LYS A 167 -12.21 1.83 2.11
C LYS A 167 -12.92 0.48 2.11
N TYR A 168 -12.22 -0.60 1.73
CA TYR A 168 -12.84 -1.91 1.56
C TYR A 168 -12.76 -2.82 2.78
N THR A 169 -12.07 -2.40 3.85
CA THR A 169 -11.92 -3.21 5.08
C THR A 169 -12.47 -2.55 6.34
N HIS A 170 -13.00 -1.32 6.31
CA HIS A 170 -13.43 -0.59 7.51
C HIS A 170 -14.29 -1.44 8.46
N ASP A 171 -15.40 -2.03 7.98
CA ASP A 171 -16.33 -2.87 8.75
C ASP A 171 -16.10 -4.38 8.57
N LYS A 172 -14.88 -4.79 8.25
CA LYS A 172 -14.55 -6.20 7.98
C LYS A 172 -13.73 -6.82 9.10
N LYS A 173 -13.81 -8.15 9.22
CA LYS A 173 -12.99 -8.92 10.16
C LYS A 173 -11.52 -8.85 9.77
N LYS A 174 -10.78 -7.99 10.46
CA LYS A 174 -9.37 -7.68 10.19
C LYS A 174 -8.54 -7.68 11.46
N ILE A 175 -7.24 -7.81 11.29
CA ILE A 175 -6.23 -7.42 12.28
C ILE A 175 -5.21 -6.52 11.60
N GLU A 176 -4.70 -5.56 12.36
CA GLU A 176 -3.60 -4.70 11.94
C GLU A 176 -2.36 -5.11 12.73
N ILE A 177 -1.23 -5.25 12.03
CA ILE A 177 0.04 -5.68 12.62
C ILE A 177 1.09 -4.65 12.25
N ASP A 178 1.77 -4.11 13.25
CA ASP A 178 2.95 -3.29 13.02
C ASP A 178 4.15 -4.15 12.64
N PHE A 179 4.87 -3.72 11.62
CA PHE A 179 6.10 -4.37 11.16
C PHE A 179 7.12 -4.52 12.31
N ASP A 180 7.23 -3.51 13.17
CA ASP A 180 8.14 -3.52 14.31
C ASP A 180 7.80 -4.62 15.33
N ASP A 181 6.52 -4.92 15.50
CA ASP A 181 6.05 -5.98 16.39
C ASP A 181 6.37 -7.38 15.84
N ILE A 182 6.44 -7.54 14.51
CA ILE A 182 6.91 -8.80 13.91
C ILE A 182 8.37 -9.07 14.29
N ILE A 183 9.20 -8.02 14.27
CA ILE A 183 10.64 -8.15 14.54
C ILE A 183 10.91 -8.31 16.03
N THR A 184 10.29 -7.49 16.87
CA THR A 184 10.55 -7.42 18.31
C THR A 184 9.78 -8.47 19.09
N ASN A 185 8.55 -8.79 18.68
CA ASN A 185 7.62 -9.64 19.40
C ASN A 185 7.03 -10.78 18.52
N PRO A 186 7.85 -11.57 17.79
CA PRO A 186 7.33 -12.57 16.84
C PRO A 186 6.41 -13.60 17.48
N LYS A 187 6.67 -14.01 18.74
CA LYS A 187 5.83 -14.96 19.48
C LYS A 187 4.41 -14.42 19.70
N LYS A 188 4.27 -13.14 20.08
CA LYS A 188 2.97 -12.45 20.24
C LYS A 188 2.20 -12.47 18.92
N ILE A 189 2.89 -12.15 17.81
CA ILE A 189 2.27 -12.14 16.47
C ILE A 189 1.81 -13.54 16.06
N ILE A 190 2.61 -14.59 16.25
CA ILE A 190 2.19 -15.96 15.93
C ILE A 190 0.94 -16.36 16.71
N LEU A 191 0.87 -16.04 18.01
CA LEU A 191 -0.27 -16.37 18.85
C LEU A 191 -1.54 -15.66 18.37
N LEU A 192 -1.44 -14.36 18.08
CA LEU A 192 -2.52 -13.56 17.49
C LEU A 192 -2.99 -14.16 16.16
N LEU A 193 -2.06 -14.49 15.26
CA LEU A 193 -2.36 -15.09 13.96
C LEU A 193 -3.04 -16.46 14.11
N ARG A 194 -2.56 -17.31 15.03
CA ARG A 194 -3.14 -18.63 15.30
C ARG A 194 -4.60 -18.50 15.72
N GLU A 195 -4.89 -17.61 16.66
CA GLU A 195 -6.25 -17.35 17.16
C GLU A 195 -7.13 -16.73 16.07
N PHE A 196 -6.66 -15.65 15.46
CA PHE A 196 -7.40 -14.92 14.43
C PHE A 196 -7.77 -15.79 13.23
N LEU A 197 -6.93 -16.77 12.88
CA LEU A 197 -7.17 -17.71 11.78
C LEU A 197 -7.88 -19.00 12.23
N GLY A 198 -7.85 -19.31 13.54
CA GLY A 198 -8.36 -20.54 14.11
C GLY A 198 -7.53 -21.75 13.69
N LEU A 199 -6.19 -21.62 13.69
CA LEU A 199 -5.28 -22.68 13.31
C LEU A 199 -5.08 -23.65 14.47
N LYS A 200 -5.14 -24.96 14.18
CA LYS A 200 -4.82 -26.03 15.14
C LYS A 200 -3.30 -26.32 15.15
N LEU A 201 -2.50 -25.27 15.28
CA LEU A 201 -1.05 -25.34 15.29
C LEU A 201 -0.52 -25.45 16.72
N LYS A 202 0.28 -26.49 16.99
CA LYS A 202 1.09 -26.57 18.21
C LYS A 202 2.27 -25.60 18.10
N ILE A 203 2.37 -24.67 19.04
CA ILE A 203 3.48 -23.73 19.13
C ILE A 203 4.36 -24.19 20.29
N ASP A 204 5.41 -24.94 19.97
CA ASP A 204 6.43 -25.38 20.92
C ASP A 204 7.76 -24.64 20.69
N GLU A 205 8.75 -24.90 21.55
CA GLU A 205 10.07 -24.25 21.48
C GLU A 205 10.77 -24.49 20.14
N LYS A 206 10.58 -25.67 19.53
CA LYS A 206 11.14 -25.99 18.21
C LYS A 206 10.53 -25.08 17.14
N PHE A 207 9.22 -24.92 17.14
CA PHE A 207 8.53 -24.02 16.22
C PHE A 207 8.94 -22.55 16.41
N LEU A 208 9.04 -22.10 17.67
CA LEU A 208 9.48 -20.73 17.98
C LEU A 208 10.91 -20.47 17.48
N LYS A 209 11.81 -21.45 17.57
CA LYS A 209 13.17 -21.36 17.01
C LYS A 209 13.17 -21.22 15.49
N ILE A 210 12.32 -21.96 14.78
CA ILE A 210 12.17 -21.83 13.31
C ILE A 210 11.73 -20.41 12.96
N ILE A 211 10.72 -19.88 13.65
CA ILE A 211 10.22 -18.53 13.38
C ILE A 211 11.27 -17.48 13.71
N LYS A 212 11.99 -17.60 14.84
CA LYS A 212 13.07 -16.68 15.20
C LYS A 212 14.18 -16.65 14.16
N ASN A 213 14.54 -17.78 13.58
CA ASN A 213 15.54 -17.84 12.50
C ASN A 213 15.00 -17.24 11.18
N PHE A 214 13.69 -17.35 10.94
CA PHE A 214 13.04 -16.78 9.78
C PHE A 214 12.88 -15.26 9.89
N VAL A 215 12.50 -14.75 11.05
CA VAL A 215 12.43 -13.32 11.37
C VAL A 215 13.85 -12.84 11.68
N ASP A 216 14.60 -12.52 10.62
CA ASP A 216 15.95 -11.97 10.75
C ASP A 216 15.88 -10.44 10.81
N PRO A 217 16.20 -9.81 11.97
CA PRO A 217 16.17 -8.36 12.11
C PRO A 217 17.12 -7.65 11.14
N LYS A 218 18.17 -8.32 10.64
CA LYS A 218 19.14 -7.75 9.69
C LYS A 218 18.51 -7.47 8.31
N LEU A 219 17.34 -8.05 8.03
CA LEU A 219 16.56 -7.73 6.83
C LEU A 219 15.78 -6.42 6.96
N ARG A 220 15.77 -5.77 8.13
CA ARG A 220 15.33 -4.38 8.26
C ARG A 220 16.40 -3.47 7.65
N HIS A 221 16.22 -3.15 6.37
CA HIS A 221 17.16 -2.28 5.66
C HIS A 221 17.10 -0.81 6.08
N TYR A 222 16.03 -0.39 6.76
CA TYR A 222 15.80 1.01 7.16
C TYR A 222 15.16 1.08 8.54
N SER A 223 15.77 1.89 9.39
CA SER A 223 15.23 2.42 10.64
C SER A 223 15.62 3.89 10.63
N ILE A 224 14.65 4.78 10.53
CA ILE A 224 14.90 6.23 10.48
C ILE A 224 14.21 6.86 11.67
N ASP A 225 14.94 7.72 12.37
CA ASP A 225 14.38 8.53 13.44
C ASP A 225 13.53 9.67 12.85
N ASN A 226 12.47 10.06 13.58
CA ASN A 226 11.49 11.03 13.10
C ASN A 226 12.12 12.41 12.79
N GLN A 227 13.26 12.74 13.41
CA GLN A 227 13.96 14.02 13.18
C GLN A 227 14.65 14.09 11.81
N ASP A 228 15.40 13.05 11.45
CA ASP A 228 16.08 12.95 10.14
C ASP A 228 15.05 13.01 9.00
N TYR A 229 13.89 12.40 9.26
CA TYR A 229 12.81 12.37 8.32
C TYR A 229 12.22 13.75 8.00
N ILE A 230 12.03 14.60 9.01
CA ILE A 230 11.52 15.96 8.81
C ILE A 230 12.48 16.79 7.96
N GLN A 231 13.80 16.63 8.17
CA GLN A 231 14.80 17.33 7.35
C GLN A 231 14.78 16.86 5.89
N ILE A 232 14.64 15.55 5.67
CA ILE A 232 14.52 14.97 4.34
C ILE A 232 13.26 15.50 3.61
N MET A 233 12.12 15.54 4.30
CA MET A 233 10.87 16.04 3.74
C MET A 233 10.91 17.54 3.45
N LYS A 234 11.53 18.33 4.33
CA LYS A 234 11.76 19.77 4.10
C LYS A 234 12.46 19.99 2.76
N LYS A 235 13.59 19.34 2.55
CA LYS A 235 14.36 19.44 1.30
C LYS A 235 13.53 19.08 0.07
N GLU A 236 12.68 18.07 0.17
CA GLU A 236 11.82 17.66 -0.95
C GLU A 236 10.69 18.66 -1.24
N ILE A 237 10.06 19.24 -0.20
CA ILE A 237 9.03 20.28 -0.34
C ILE A 237 9.62 21.52 -1.00
N ASP A 238 10.81 21.93 -0.56
CA ASP A 238 11.55 23.06 -1.11
C ASP A 238 11.88 22.80 -2.60
N ASN A 239 12.35 21.59 -2.93
CA ASN A 239 12.62 21.17 -4.30
C ASN A 239 11.37 21.14 -5.21
N LEU A 240 10.18 20.89 -4.64
CA LEU A 240 8.91 20.93 -5.37
C LEU A 240 8.41 22.36 -5.61
N GLY A 241 9.09 23.38 -5.08
CA GLY A 241 8.71 24.79 -5.22
C GLY A 241 7.41 25.15 -4.52
N LEU A 242 7.02 24.38 -3.49
CA LEU A 242 5.75 24.52 -2.78
C LEU A 242 5.68 25.77 -1.88
N GLU A 243 6.81 26.43 -1.60
CA GLU A 243 6.84 27.76 -0.95
C GLU A 243 5.96 28.78 -1.71
N LYS A 244 5.91 28.69 -3.04
CA LYS A 244 5.10 29.58 -3.89
C LYS A 244 3.58 29.33 -3.80
N ILE A 245 3.14 28.33 -3.03
CA ILE A 245 1.73 27.96 -2.82
C ILE A 245 1.20 28.48 -1.47
N GLY A 246 1.99 29.30 -0.75
CA GLY A 246 1.58 29.83 0.56
C GLY A 246 1.57 28.76 1.65
N LEU A 247 2.23 27.62 1.42
CA LEU A 247 2.41 26.55 2.40
C LEU A 247 3.73 26.76 3.14
N GLU A 248 3.92 27.94 3.74
CA GLU A 248 5.05 28.18 4.63
C GLU A 248 5.00 27.20 5.82
N PHE A 249 6.10 26.51 6.08
CA PHE A 249 6.27 25.68 7.29
C PHE A 249 7.07 26.49 8.31
N ASN A 250 6.39 27.04 9.31
CA ASN A 250 7.05 27.83 10.35
C ASN A 250 7.58 26.92 11.47
N LEU A 251 8.85 26.54 11.37
CA LEU A 251 9.48 25.49 12.19
C LEU A 251 10.10 25.98 13.51
N ASN A 252 9.83 27.21 13.95
CA ASN A 252 10.48 27.79 15.14
C ASN A 252 10.00 27.23 16.50
N LYS A 253 9.35 26.05 16.55
CA LYS A 253 8.93 25.41 17.80
C LYS A 253 9.60 24.05 18.00
N LYS A 254 10.05 23.83 19.24
CA LYS A 254 10.88 22.70 19.73
C LYS A 254 10.40 21.32 19.21
N GLN A 255 11.30 20.34 19.31
CA GLN A 255 11.18 18.87 19.08
C GLN A 255 9.80 18.20 19.34
N GLN A 256 8.92 18.82 20.15
CA GLN A 256 7.56 18.38 20.46
C GLN A 256 6.53 18.56 19.32
N ASP A 257 6.84 19.29 18.23
CA ASP A 257 5.88 19.52 17.14
C ASP A 257 6.05 18.59 15.91
N THR A 258 6.92 17.58 15.99
CA THR A 258 7.27 16.70 14.86
C THR A 258 6.08 15.91 14.28
N GLU A 259 5.21 15.38 15.13
CA GLU A 259 4.00 14.65 14.71
C GLU A 259 2.92 15.60 14.15
N ARG A 260 2.82 16.81 14.69
CA ARG A 260 1.92 17.84 14.18
C ARG A 260 2.33 18.32 12.79
N LEU A 261 3.60 18.66 12.61
CA LEU A 261 4.17 19.04 11.30
C LEU A 261 4.00 17.93 10.27
N TRP A 262 4.16 16.69 10.71
CA TRP A 262 3.91 15.51 9.90
C TRP A 262 2.44 15.41 9.46
N ASN A 263 1.50 15.60 10.38
CA ASN A 263 0.06 15.60 10.08
C ASN A 263 -0.32 16.76 9.14
N GLU A 264 0.20 17.96 9.35
CA GLU A 264 -0.01 19.11 8.46
C GLU A 264 0.54 18.86 7.05
N LEU A 265 1.71 18.24 6.94
CA LEU A 265 2.31 17.87 5.66
C LEU A 265 1.49 16.78 4.94
N GLN A 266 1.04 15.77 5.68
CA GLN A 266 0.16 14.72 5.18
C GLN A 266 -1.16 15.29 4.66
N GLU A 267 -1.76 16.22 5.40
CA GLU A 267 -2.97 16.92 4.99
C GLU A 267 -2.76 17.70 3.69
N LYS A 268 -1.68 18.49 3.61
CA LYS A 268 -1.34 19.26 2.40
C LYS A 268 -1.04 18.36 1.20
N ILE A 269 -0.30 17.27 1.39
CA ILE A 269 -0.04 16.26 0.35
C ILE A 269 -1.37 15.59 -0.07
N ASN A 270 -2.25 15.26 0.87
CA ASN A 270 -3.56 14.68 0.58
C ASN A 270 -4.45 15.63 -0.23
N ILE A 271 -4.45 16.94 0.07
CA ILE A 271 -5.15 17.97 -0.71
C ILE A 271 -4.59 18.02 -2.15
N ILE A 272 -3.27 17.95 -2.30
CA ILE A 272 -2.60 17.97 -3.60
C ILE A 272 -2.89 16.69 -4.41
N ILE A 273 -2.97 15.53 -3.75
CA ILE A 273 -3.22 14.22 -4.37
C ILE A 273 -4.70 14.07 -4.75
N ASN A 274 -5.61 14.46 -3.88
CA ASN A 274 -7.04 14.26 -4.04
C ASN A 274 -7.76 15.46 -4.64
N LYS A 275 -7.05 16.40 -5.28
CA LYS A 275 -7.59 17.69 -5.72
C LYS A 275 -8.97 17.58 -6.39
N ASP A 276 -9.16 16.68 -7.36
CA ASP A 276 -10.44 16.56 -8.07
C ASP A 276 -11.54 16.00 -7.16
N LYS A 277 -11.22 15.03 -6.30
CA LYS A 277 -12.16 14.43 -5.36
C LYS A 277 -12.51 15.38 -4.22
N TYR A 278 -11.53 16.10 -3.69
CA TYR A 278 -11.70 17.09 -2.63
C TYR A 278 -12.41 18.34 -3.17
N ILE A 279 -12.19 18.71 -4.44
CA ILE A 279 -13.00 19.73 -5.12
C ILE A 279 -14.43 19.24 -5.27
N THR A 280 -14.70 18.01 -5.73
CA THR A 280 -16.09 17.50 -5.83
C THR A 280 -16.77 17.35 -4.47
N GLU A 281 -16.05 16.90 -3.46
CA GLU A 281 -16.55 16.71 -2.09
C GLU A 281 -16.74 18.05 -1.36
N LEU A 282 -15.84 19.02 -1.60
CA LEU A 282 -16.05 20.42 -1.23
C LEU A 282 -17.22 21.00 -2.01
N GLU A 283 -17.34 20.85 -3.32
CA GLU A 283 -18.46 21.36 -4.13
C GLU A 283 -19.80 20.79 -3.65
N SER A 284 -19.86 19.51 -3.25
CA SER A 284 -21.04 18.91 -2.64
C SER A 284 -21.31 19.43 -1.22
N ASN A 285 -20.27 19.67 -0.43
CA ASN A 285 -20.40 20.22 0.93
C ASN A 285 -20.63 21.75 0.94
N LEU A 286 -20.22 22.46 -0.11
CA LEU A 286 -20.31 23.90 -0.34
C LEU A 286 -21.68 24.32 -0.93
N GLN A 287 -22.57 23.38 -1.21
CA GLN A 287 -24.00 23.67 -1.42
C GLN A 287 -24.68 24.14 -0.11
N ASN A 288 -24.04 23.93 1.05
CA ASN A 288 -24.39 24.55 2.33
C ASN A 288 -23.42 25.73 2.60
N LYS A 289 -23.92 26.96 2.48
CA LYS A 289 -23.21 28.26 2.63
C LYS A 289 -22.43 28.36 3.96
N ASP A 290 -21.29 29.04 4.14
CA ASP A 290 -21.00 30.48 3.87
C ASP A 290 -19.49 30.85 3.76
N THR A 291 -18.54 29.93 3.60
CA THR A 291 -17.09 30.27 3.49
C THR A 291 -16.60 30.25 2.05
N LYS A 292 -17.03 31.26 1.28
CA LYS A 292 -17.29 31.09 -0.16
C LYS A 292 -16.21 31.43 -1.19
N THR A 293 -15.02 31.97 -0.86
CA THR A 293 -14.20 32.55 -1.96
C THR A 293 -12.68 32.31 -1.89
N ASN A 294 -12.06 32.33 -0.71
CA ASN A 294 -10.59 32.26 -0.63
C ASN A 294 -10.01 30.86 -0.85
N THR A 295 -10.72 29.80 -0.42
CA THR A 295 -10.25 28.41 -0.55
C THR A 295 -10.28 27.94 -2.00
N LEU A 296 -11.35 28.28 -2.75
CA LEU A 296 -11.51 27.90 -4.16
C LEU A 296 -10.54 28.69 -5.07
N LEU A 297 -10.30 29.96 -4.76
CA LEU A 297 -9.31 30.80 -5.47
C LEU A 297 -7.88 30.28 -5.28
N ASN A 298 -7.49 29.91 -4.06
CA ASN A 298 -6.17 29.32 -3.80
C ASN A 298 -6.00 27.98 -4.52
N LEU A 299 -7.01 27.10 -4.53
CA LEU A 299 -6.97 25.81 -5.24
C LEU A 299 -6.91 25.96 -6.77
N ASN A 300 -7.55 26.99 -7.33
CA ASN A 300 -7.48 27.30 -8.75
C ASN A 300 -6.14 27.93 -9.16
N GLN A 301 -5.54 28.77 -8.30
CA GLN A 301 -4.17 29.25 -8.51
C GLN A 301 -3.15 28.10 -8.46
N ILE A 302 -3.30 27.16 -7.53
CA ILE A 302 -2.50 25.91 -7.48
C ILE A 302 -2.61 25.10 -8.78
N SER A 303 -3.78 25.12 -9.44
CA SER A 303 -4.00 24.50 -10.75
C SER A 303 -3.09 25.09 -11.84
N LYS A 304 -3.07 26.42 -11.91
CA LYS A 304 -2.35 27.15 -12.95
C LYS A 304 -0.84 27.04 -12.74
N THR A 305 -0.36 27.15 -11.51
CA THR A 305 1.07 27.01 -11.20
C THR A 305 1.57 25.60 -11.48
N LYS A 306 0.81 24.55 -11.14
CA LYS A 306 1.20 23.16 -11.36
C LYS A 306 1.15 22.73 -12.83
N THR A 307 0.25 23.30 -13.64
CA THR A 307 0.25 23.09 -15.10
C THR A 307 1.56 23.62 -15.70
N ASN A 308 2.02 24.78 -15.23
CA ASN A 308 3.32 25.34 -15.62
C ASN A 308 4.52 24.52 -15.08
N THR A 309 4.44 23.98 -13.87
CA THR A 309 5.51 23.12 -13.31
C THR A 309 5.57 21.74 -13.96
N LEU A 310 4.44 21.12 -14.32
CA LEU A 310 4.39 19.86 -15.09
C LEU A 310 4.90 20.07 -16.53
N LEU A 311 4.59 21.21 -17.15
CA LEU A 311 5.14 21.60 -18.45
C LEU A 311 6.67 21.75 -18.39
N ASN A 312 7.21 22.38 -17.32
CA ASN A 312 8.65 22.50 -17.12
C ASN A 312 9.32 21.14 -16.83
N LEU A 313 8.73 20.25 -16.03
CA LEU A 313 9.27 18.92 -15.77
C LEU A 313 9.24 18.02 -17.01
N ASN A 314 8.25 18.18 -17.90
CA ASN A 314 8.19 17.51 -19.20
C ASN A 314 9.15 18.11 -20.25
N GLN A 315 9.54 19.38 -20.12
CA GLN A 315 10.59 19.97 -20.95
C GLN A 315 11.98 19.51 -20.50
N ILE A 316 12.21 19.37 -19.19
CA ILE A 316 13.48 18.86 -18.62
C ILE A 316 13.69 17.37 -18.93
N SER A 317 12.62 16.57 -19.08
CA SER A 317 12.73 15.17 -19.50
C SER A 317 12.96 15.00 -21.02
N LYS A 318 12.55 15.97 -21.84
CA LYS A 318 12.79 15.96 -23.30
C LYS A 318 14.17 16.49 -23.69
N THR A 319 14.82 17.34 -22.90
CA THR A 319 16.18 17.82 -23.19
C THR A 319 17.30 16.83 -22.82
N LYS A 320 16.99 15.70 -22.16
CA LYS A 320 17.96 14.64 -21.84
C LYS A 320 17.93 13.43 -22.79
N THR A 321 17.19 13.50 -23.90
CA THR A 321 17.16 12.44 -24.93
C THR A 321 17.80 12.84 -26.26
N ASN A 322 18.38 14.04 -26.37
CA ASN A 322 19.15 14.49 -27.53
C ASN A 322 20.52 15.04 -27.10
N THR A 323 21.35 14.17 -26.55
CA THR A 323 22.83 14.17 -26.50
C THR A 323 23.24 12.80 -26.01
#